data_AF-A0A4Q7FCZ8-F1
#
_entry.id   AF-A0A4Q7FCZ8-F1
#
_cell.length_a   1.000
_cell.length_b   1.000
_cell.length_c   1.000
_cell.angle_alpha   90.00
_cell.angle_beta   90.00
_cell.angle_gamma   90.00
#
_symmetry.space_group_name_H-M   'P 1'
#
loop_
_entity.id
_entity.type
_entity.pdbx_description
1 polymer ?
#
loop_
_entity_poly.entity_id
_entity_poly.type
_entity_poly.pdbx_seq_one_letter_code
_entity_poly.pdbx_strand_id
1 'polypeptide(L)'
;FMDETTAPVLDPGRGQTKKGYFWASVSDDRGHSGPSPPIVLFRYAPGRSGAFAEQFLDGFNGRFLQCDAYDGYDRLTEVARPQGPWTLVHCW
;
A
#
# COMPACT_ATOMS: atom_id res chain seq x y z
N PHE A 1 -3.38 -0.64 7.09
CA PHE A 1 -4.08 -1.25 5.96
C PHE A 1 -3.56 -0.66 4.66
N MET A 2 -3.45 -1.44 3.59
CA MET A 2 -3.10 -0.95 2.26
C MET A 2 -3.87 -1.71 1.20
N ASP A 3 -4.36 -0.99 0.19
CA ASP A 3 -5.12 -1.52 -0.94
C ASP A 3 -4.83 -0.69 -2.19
N GLU A 4 -4.88 -1.34 -3.35
CA GLU A 4 -4.78 -0.69 -4.65
C GLU A 4 -6.02 -0.93 -5.51
N THR A 5 -6.60 0.16 -5.98
CA THR A 5 -7.78 0.14 -6.84
C THR A 5 -7.41 0.68 -8.22
N THR A 6 -7.90 0.02 -9.28
CA THR A 6 -7.68 0.47 -10.65
C THR A 6 -8.31 1.83 -10.90
N ALA A 7 -7.58 2.72 -11.59
CA ALA A 7 -8.04 4.03 -12.00
C ALA A 7 -7.83 4.24 -13.51
N PRO A 8 -8.83 4.75 -14.25
CA PRO A 8 -8.62 5.18 -15.63
C PRO A 8 -7.84 6.50 -15.64
N VAL A 9 -6.70 6.51 -16.33
CA VAL A 9 -5.82 7.68 -16.44
C VAL A 9 -5.82 8.16 -17.89
N LEU A 10 -5.97 9.46 -18.12
CA LEU A 10 -5.91 10.03 -19.47
C LEU A 10 -4.55 9.74 -20.12
N ASP A 11 -4.59 9.30 -21.37
CA ASP A 11 -3.41 9.12 -22.23
C ASP A 11 -3.61 9.94 -23.52
N PRO A 12 -3.40 11.27 -23.47
CA PRO A 12 -3.78 12.19 -24.54
C PRO A 12 -3.14 11.86 -25.89
N GLY A 13 -1.94 11.28 -25.89
CA GLY A 13 -1.24 10.88 -27.11
C GLY A 13 -1.93 9.73 -27.86
N ARG A 14 -2.83 8.99 -27.20
CA ARG A 14 -3.57 7.87 -27.79
C ARG A 14 -5.07 8.13 -27.92
N GLY A 15 -5.57 9.28 -27.43
CA GLY A 15 -7.01 9.60 -27.43
C GLY A 15 -7.87 8.65 -26.57
N GLN A 16 -7.26 7.91 -25.65
CA GLN A 16 -7.93 6.93 -24.79
C GLN A 16 -7.44 7.05 -23.33
N THR A 17 -8.00 6.25 -22.44
CA THR A 17 -7.45 6.05 -21.10
C THR A 17 -6.50 4.85 -21.08
N LYS A 18 -5.54 4.90 -20.16
CA LYS A 18 -4.72 3.77 -19.74
C LYS A 18 -5.08 3.35 -18.32
N LYS A 19 -4.77 2.12 -17.97
CA LYS A 19 -4.92 1.61 -16.61
C LYS A 19 -3.82 2.20 -15.73
N GLY A 20 -4.20 2.78 -14.60
CA GLY A 20 -3.33 3.12 -13.48
C GLY A 20 -3.94 2.63 -12.17
N TYR A 21 -3.33 2.99 -11.05
CA TYR A 21 -3.74 2.53 -9.73
C TYR A 21 -3.68 3.66 -8.70
N PHE A 22 -4.74 3.78 -7.91
CA PHE A 22 -4.69 4.52 -6.65
C PHE A 22 -4.41 3.54 -5.52
N TRP A 23 -3.41 3.86 -4.74
CA TRP A 23 -3.01 3.13 -3.54
C TRP A 23 -3.47 3.91 -2.32
N ALA A 24 -4.32 3.29 -1.52
CA ALA A 24 -4.73 3.81 -0.22
C ALA A 24 -3.88 3.14 0.87
N SER A 25 -3.23 3.94 1.70
CA SER A 25 -2.56 3.46 2.91
C SER A 25 -3.23 4.11 4.12
N VAL A 26 -3.75 3.28 5.03
CA VAL A 26 -4.49 3.72 6.23
C VAL A 26 -3.69 3.35 7.47
N SER A 27 -3.48 4.33 8.34
CA SER A 27 -2.97 4.16 9.71
C SER A 27 -4.02 4.67 10.67
N ASP A 28 -4.64 3.77 11.43
CA ASP A 28 -5.62 4.09 12.47
C ASP A 28 -5.45 3.13 13.66
N ASP A 29 -4.66 3.56 14.63
CA ASP A 29 -4.35 2.77 15.83
C ASP A 29 -5.26 3.10 17.01
N ARG A 30 -6.35 3.87 16.80
CA ARG A 30 -7.27 4.28 17.88
C ARG A 30 -7.91 3.10 18.59
N GLY A 31 -8.20 2.01 17.87
CA GLY A 31 -8.72 0.76 18.43
C GLY A 31 -7.76 0.04 19.38
N HIS A 32 -6.48 0.42 19.37
CA HIS A 32 -5.40 -0.15 20.20
C HIS A 32 -4.78 0.91 21.14
N SER A 33 -5.52 1.99 21.45
CA SER A 33 -5.05 3.10 22.29
C SER A 33 -3.80 3.81 21.74
N GLY A 34 -3.61 3.81 20.42
CA GLY A 34 -2.54 4.56 19.75
C GLY A 34 -2.72 6.07 19.93
N PRO A 35 -1.63 6.84 20.18
CA PRO A 35 -1.72 8.28 20.44
C PRO A 35 -1.82 9.12 19.15
N SER A 36 -1.53 8.52 17.99
CA SER A 36 -1.51 9.22 16.69
C SER A 36 -2.92 9.36 16.12
N PRO A 37 -3.24 10.50 15.46
CA PRO A 37 -4.51 10.65 14.77
C PRO A 37 -4.61 9.68 13.58
N PRO A 38 -5.83 9.26 13.20
CA PRO A 38 -6.04 8.43 12.02
C PRO A 38 -5.68 9.19 10.74
N ILE A 39 -5.03 8.52 9.79
CA ILE A 39 -4.67 9.09 8.49
C ILE A 39 -4.91 8.10 7.35
N VAL A 40 -5.35 8.64 6.21
CA VAL A 40 -5.36 7.95 4.93
C VAL A 40 -4.47 8.71 3.95
N LEU A 41 -3.49 8.02 3.36
CA LEU A 41 -2.64 8.54 2.31
C LEU A 41 -3.05 7.91 0.98
N PHE A 42 -3.33 8.74 -0.02
CA PHE A 42 -3.57 8.30 -1.39
C PHE A 42 -2.35 8.59 -2.26
N ARG A 43 -1.86 7.57 -2.94
CA ARG A 43 -0.75 7.68 -3.90
C ARG A 43 -1.17 7.10 -5.24
N TYR A 44 -0.70 7.73 -6.31
CA TYR A 44 -0.88 7.21 -7.66
C TYR A 44 0.35 6.40 -8.07
N ALA A 45 0.13 5.27 -8.74
CA ALA A 45 1.17 4.54 -9.44
C ALA A 45 0.65 4.03 -10.81
N PRO A 46 1.51 3.93 -11.84
CA PRO A 46 1.11 3.37 -13.13
C PRO A 46 0.89 1.84 -13.08
N GLY A 47 1.25 1.16 -11.98
CA GLY A 47 1.12 -0.28 -11.85
C GLY A 47 0.80 -0.73 -10.43
N ARG A 48 0.55 -2.04 -10.28
CA ARG A 48 0.29 -2.73 -9.01
C ARG A 48 1.43 -3.67 -8.58
N SER A 49 2.66 -3.43 -9.02
CA SER A 49 3.80 -4.23 -8.57
C SER A 49 4.08 -3.98 -7.09
N GLY A 50 4.47 -5.02 -6.35
CA GLY A 50 4.90 -4.89 -4.95
C GLY A 50 6.03 -3.90 -4.72
N ALA A 51 6.83 -3.60 -5.75
CA ALA A 51 7.84 -2.55 -5.69
C ALA A 51 7.25 -1.16 -5.34
N PHE A 52 6.01 -0.86 -5.76
CA PHE A 52 5.33 0.37 -5.35
C PHE A 52 4.95 0.32 -3.86
N ALA A 53 4.50 -0.83 -3.35
CA ALA A 53 4.21 -0.99 -1.94
C ALA A 53 5.46 -0.83 -1.07
N GLU A 54 6.59 -1.41 -1.48
CA GLU A 54 7.90 -1.22 -0.83
C GLU A 54 8.28 0.26 -0.79
N GLN A 55 8.24 0.94 -1.94
CA GLN A 55 8.56 2.36 -2.03
C GLN A 55 7.65 3.23 -1.15
N PHE A 56 6.37 2.91 -1.12
CA PHE A 56 5.35 3.67 -0.39
C PHE A 56 5.41 3.48 1.12
N LEU A 57 5.93 2.35 1.57
CA LEU A 57 6.08 2.02 2.98
C LEU A 57 7.50 2.25 3.51
N ASP A 58 8.41 2.76 2.66
CA ASP A 58 9.76 3.14 3.09
C ASP A 58 9.72 4.16 4.23
N GLY A 59 10.55 3.94 5.25
CA GLY A 59 10.59 4.74 6.48
C GLY A 59 9.41 4.53 7.45
N PHE A 60 8.40 3.73 7.13
CA PHE A 60 7.38 3.35 8.11
C PHE A 60 8.01 2.50 9.22
N ASN A 61 7.54 2.62 10.46
CA ASN A 61 8.11 1.93 11.62
C ASN A 61 7.19 0.85 12.22
N GLY A 62 6.02 0.59 11.62
CA GLY A 62 5.18 -0.52 12.04
C GLY A 62 5.62 -1.85 11.43
N ARG A 63 5.13 -2.94 12.03
CA ARG A 63 5.45 -4.33 11.64
C ARG A 63 4.31 -5.03 10.90
N PHE A 64 3.06 -4.66 11.19
CA PHE A 64 1.89 -5.32 10.63
C PHE A 64 1.33 -4.52 9.45
N LEU A 65 0.99 -5.22 8.37
CA LEU A 65 0.26 -4.64 7.24
C LEU A 65 -0.99 -5.47 6.98
N GLN A 66 -2.16 -4.86 7.16
CA GLN A 66 -3.39 -5.45 6.65
C GLN A 66 -3.53 -5.16 5.15
N CYS A 67 -3.76 -6.17 4.33
CA CYS A 67 -3.94 -6.07 2.87
C CYS A 67 -4.89 -7.16 2.37
N ASP A 68 -5.23 -7.15 1.08
CA ASP A 68 -5.86 -8.31 0.46
C ASP A 68 -4.83 -9.46 0.30
N ALA A 69 -5.25 -10.58 -0.30
CA ALA A 69 -4.38 -11.72 -0.57
C ALA A 69 -3.63 -11.60 -1.91
N TYR A 70 -3.40 -10.38 -2.41
CA TYR A 70 -2.64 -10.19 -3.63
C TYR A 70 -1.14 -10.44 -3.40
N ASP A 71 -0.58 -11.39 -4.14
CA ASP A 71 0.82 -11.83 -4.07
C ASP A 71 1.84 -10.69 -4.21
N GLY A 72 1.45 -9.53 -4.76
CA GLY A 72 2.31 -8.36 -4.83
C GLY A 72 2.82 -7.90 -3.46
N TYR A 73 2.07 -8.14 -2.38
CA TYR A 73 2.46 -7.77 -1.02
C TYR A 73 3.52 -8.70 -0.40
N ASP A 74 3.69 -9.93 -0.90
CA ASP A 74 4.60 -10.93 -0.32
C ASP A 74 6.05 -10.45 -0.28
N ARG A 75 6.44 -9.63 -1.27
CA ARG A 75 7.76 -8.98 -1.35
C ARG A 75 8.11 -8.18 -0.10
N LEU A 76 7.11 -7.63 0.59
CA LEU A 76 7.32 -6.89 1.84
C LEU A 76 7.90 -7.78 2.94
N THR A 77 7.55 -9.08 2.96
CA THR A 77 8.05 -10.01 3.99
C THR A 77 9.55 -10.26 3.89
N GLU A 78 10.15 -9.97 2.73
CA GLU A 78 11.58 -10.15 2.44
C GLU A 78 12.40 -8.88 2.72
N VAL A 79 11.76 -7.73 3.01
CA VAL A 79 12.45 -6.45 3.22
C VAL A 79 13.14 -6.45 4.59
N ALA A 80 14.46 -6.31 4.58
CA ALA A 80 15.27 -6.16 5.79
C ALA A 80 15.07 -4.76 6.41
N ARG A 81 14.47 -4.72 7.61
CA ARG A 81 14.16 -3.48 8.34
C ARG A 81 14.51 -3.63 9.82
N PRO A 82 14.88 -2.55 10.54
CA PRO A 82 15.17 -2.60 11.98
C PRO A 82 14.01 -3.15 12.83
N GLN A 83 12.77 -2.99 12.36
CA GLN A 83 11.55 -3.43 13.03
C GLN A 83 11.26 -4.94 12.82
N GLY A 84 12.11 -5.62 12.05
CA GLY A 84 11.87 -6.96 11.53
C GLY A 84 11.12 -6.96 10.19
N PRO A 85 10.99 -8.13 9.56
CA PRO A 85 10.21 -8.29 8.34
C PRO A 85 8.73 -7.95 8.58
N TRP A 86 8.06 -7.53 7.52
CA TRP A 86 6.62 -7.28 7.55
C TRP A 86 5.85 -8.56 7.91
N THR A 87 4.78 -8.39 8.71
CA THR A 87 3.79 -9.43 8.96
C THR A 87 2.49 -9.03 8.26
N LEU A 88 2.14 -9.76 7.20
CA LEU A 88 0.91 -9.52 6.46
C LEU A 88 -0.30 -10.07 7.24
N VAL A 89 -1.38 -9.30 7.26
CA VAL A 89 -2.67 -9.65 7.84
C VAL A 89 -3.71 -9.57 6.73
N HIS A 90 -4.18 -10.72 6.24
CA HIS A 90 -5.09 -10.70 5.10
C HIS A 90 -6.52 -10.36 5.53
N CYS A 91 -7.21 -9.60 4.67
CA CYS A 91 -8.66 -9.43 4.75
C CYS A 91 -9.37 -10.78 4.56
N TRP A 92 -10.61 -10.88 5.06
CA TRP A 92 -11.46 -12.07 4.94
C TRP A 92 -11.89 -12.34 3.50
#